data_AF-A0A3C1Z3W1-F1
#
_entry.id   AF-A0A3C1Z3W1-F1
#
_cell.length_a   1.000
_cell.length_b   1.000
_cell.length_c   1.000
_cell.angle_alpha   90.00
_cell.angle_beta   90.00
_cell.angle_gamma   90.00
#
_symmetry.space_group_name_H-M   'P 1'
#
loop_
_entity.id
_entity.type
_entity.pdbx_description
1 polymer ?
#
loop_
_entity_poly.entity_id
_entity_poly.type
_entity_poly.pdbx_seq_one_letter_code
_entity_poly.pdbx_strand_id
1 'polypeptide(L)'
;DRVVLGLDRGAEAGMKLTMREHLEALQVIVAFLGQEKFDRAATVAHEELGFPKHHQAMQREGGATFPSKYHELAMAHHQEAEELAKAMPSKDLKRILPHLERTIGACVSCHRAYKL
;
A
#
# COMPACT_ATOMS: atom_id res chain seq x y z
N ASP A 1 -6.16 12.00 -19.50
CA ASP A 1 -6.95 10.76 -19.34
C ASP A 1 -6.17 9.68 -18.60
N ARG A 2 -6.87 8.76 -17.91
CA ARG A 2 -6.28 7.63 -17.18
C ARG A 2 -5.99 6.44 -18.11
N VAL A 3 -4.89 5.74 -17.86
CA VAL A 3 -4.39 4.63 -18.67
C VAL A 3 -5.01 3.29 -18.25
N VAL A 4 -5.40 2.44 -19.21
CA VAL A 4 -5.83 1.05 -18.96
C VAL A 4 -4.61 0.15 -18.95
N LEU A 5 -4.50 -0.75 -17.96
CA LEU A 5 -3.33 -1.61 -17.78
C LEU A 5 -3.28 -2.82 -18.73
N GLY A 6 -4.41 -3.23 -19.31
CA GLY A 6 -4.45 -4.32 -20.29
C GLY A 6 -4.09 -5.69 -19.72
N LEU A 7 -4.33 -5.91 -18.42
CA LEU A 7 -4.03 -7.16 -17.72
C LEU A 7 -5.00 -8.28 -18.15
N ASP A 8 -4.57 -9.54 -18.02
CA ASP A 8 -5.50 -10.66 -18.08
C ASP A 8 -6.42 -10.67 -16.84
N ARG A 9 -7.52 -11.43 -16.93
CA ARG A 9 -8.55 -11.45 -15.88
C ARG A 9 -8.04 -11.93 -14.53
N GLY A 10 -7.08 -12.85 -14.50
CA GLY A 10 -6.49 -13.38 -13.28
C GLY A 10 -5.64 -12.34 -12.59
N ALA A 11 -4.71 -11.73 -13.33
CA ALA A 11 -3.86 -10.65 -12.82
C ALA A 11 -4.67 -9.43 -12.36
N GLU A 12 -5.68 -9.02 -13.15
CA GLU A 12 -6.57 -7.91 -12.77
C GLU A 12 -7.34 -8.20 -11.46
N ALA A 13 -7.86 -9.42 -11.30
CA ALA A 13 -8.56 -9.83 -10.09
C ALA A 13 -7.63 -9.87 -8.87
N GLY A 14 -6.40 -10.39 -9.04
CA GLY A 14 -5.36 -10.43 -8.01
C GLY A 14 -4.95 -9.03 -7.56
N MET A 15 -4.65 -8.13 -8.51
CA MET A 15 -4.33 -6.74 -8.26
C MET A 15 -5.46 -6.03 -7.47
N LYS A 16 -6.71 -6.19 -7.92
CA LYS A 16 -7.88 -5.58 -7.26
C LYS A 16 -8.10 -6.11 -5.85
N LEU A 17 -7.82 -7.40 -5.61
CA LEU A 17 -7.88 -7.99 -4.28
C LEU A 17 -6.85 -7.35 -3.35
N THR A 18 -5.59 -7.27 -3.80
CA THR A 18 -4.53 -6.60 -3.04
C THR A 18 -4.89 -5.15 -2.71
N MET A 19 -5.48 -4.40 -3.64
CA MET A 19 -5.91 -3.02 -3.39
C MET A 19 -7.00 -2.89 -2.32
N ARG A 20 -7.95 -3.84 -2.26
CA ARG A 20 -8.97 -3.87 -1.19
C ARG A 20 -8.33 -4.18 0.17
N GLU A 21 -7.43 -5.17 0.21
CA GLU A 21 -6.70 -5.53 1.42
C GLU A 21 -5.84 -4.35 1.93
N HIS A 22 -5.21 -3.57 1.04
CA HIS A 22 -4.51 -2.35 1.45
C HIS A 22 -5.43 -1.33 2.10
N LEU A 23 -6.64 -1.14 1.58
CA LEU A 23 -7.63 -0.22 2.16
C LEU A 23 -8.08 -0.70 3.55
N GLU A 24 -8.30 -2.01 3.71
CA GLU A 24 -8.62 -2.63 5.00
C GLU A 24 -7.47 -2.45 6.01
N ALA A 25 -6.23 -2.64 5.57
CA ALA A 25 -5.05 -2.42 6.41
C ALA A 25 -4.93 -0.95 6.87
N LEU A 26 -5.20 0.02 5.99
CA LEU A 26 -5.23 1.44 6.35
C LEU A 26 -6.29 1.72 7.43
N GLN A 27 -7.48 1.14 7.32
CA GLN A 27 -8.52 1.26 8.35
C GLN A 27 -8.03 0.73 9.71
N VAL A 28 -7.40 -0.45 9.72
CA VAL A 28 -6.87 -1.06 10.94
C VAL A 28 -5.74 -0.23 11.56
N ILE A 29 -4.84 0.31 10.73
CA ILE A 29 -3.76 1.20 11.19
C ILE A 29 -4.35 2.44 11.87
N VAL A 30 -5.32 3.11 11.24
CA VAL A 30 -5.98 4.29 11.83
C VAL A 30 -6.66 3.93 13.15
N ALA A 31 -7.33 2.78 13.23
CA ALA A 31 -7.96 2.32 14.46
C ALA A 31 -6.93 2.06 15.58
N PHE A 32 -5.78 1.45 15.27
CA PHE A 32 -4.72 1.22 16.25
C PHE A 32 -4.02 2.51 16.68
N LEU A 33 -3.80 3.46 15.77
CA LEU A 33 -3.29 4.79 16.12
C LEU A 33 -4.21 5.51 17.10
N GLY A 34 -5.53 5.49 16.86
CA GLY A 34 -6.51 6.08 17.77
C GLY A 34 -6.60 5.39 19.14
N GLN A 35 -6.11 4.16 19.25
CA GLN A 35 -6.03 3.38 20.49
C GLN A 35 -4.62 3.38 21.10
N GLU A 36 -3.68 4.16 20.56
CA GLU A 36 -2.27 4.21 20.96
C GLU A 36 -1.55 2.84 20.91
N LYS A 37 -2.05 1.91 20.08
CA LYS A 37 -1.48 0.58 19.84
C LYS A 37 -0.42 0.63 18.74
N PHE A 38 0.61 1.46 18.94
CA PHE A 38 1.63 1.75 17.93
C PHE A 38 2.36 0.51 17.40
N ASP A 39 2.73 -0.43 18.27
CA ASP A 39 3.41 -1.66 17.85
C ASP A 39 2.53 -2.50 16.92
N ARG A 40 1.23 -2.56 17.19
CA ARG A 40 0.25 -3.27 16.35
C ARG A 40 0.05 -2.56 15.01
N ALA A 41 0.01 -1.22 15.03
CA ALA A 41 -0.03 -0.42 13.80
C ALA A 41 1.22 -0.63 12.95
N ALA A 42 2.40 -0.74 13.57
CA ALA A 42 3.66 -1.01 12.90
C ALA A 42 3.66 -2.37 12.20
N THR A 43 3.21 -3.42 12.89
CA THR A 43 3.06 -4.75 12.30
C THR A 43 2.14 -4.74 11.08
N VAL A 44 0.97 -4.09 11.17
CA VAL A 44 0.04 -4.04 10.02
C VAL A 44 0.63 -3.25 8.86
N ALA A 45 1.28 -2.12 9.12
CA ALA A 45 1.94 -1.33 8.07
C ALA A 45 3.03 -2.15 7.34
N HIS A 46 3.84 -2.91 8.06
CA HIS A 46 4.86 -3.77 7.47
C HIS A 46 4.25 -4.95 6.68
N GLU A 47 3.42 -5.76 7.34
CA GLU A 47 2.95 -7.03 6.78
C GLU A 47 1.91 -6.86 5.66
N GLU A 48 1.01 -5.87 5.79
CA GLU A 48 -0.16 -5.73 4.90
C GLU A 48 -0.03 -4.60 3.89
N LEU A 49 0.95 -3.73 4.03
CA LEU A 49 1.23 -2.62 3.10
C LEU A 49 2.69 -2.57 2.63
N GLY A 50 3.63 -3.16 3.36
CA GLY A 50 5.06 -3.15 3.03
C GLY A 50 5.46 -4.20 1.99
N PHE A 51 6.76 -4.51 1.96
CA PHE A 51 7.32 -5.46 0.99
C PHE A 51 6.83 -6.91 1.14
N PRO A 52 6.51 -7.45 2.35
CA PRO A 52 5.87 -8.76 2.46
C PRO A 52 4.60 -8.87 1.60
N LYS A 53 3.75 -7.83 1.62
CA LYS A 53 2.54 -7.78 0.82
C LYS A 53 2.83 -7.66 -0.68
N HIS A 54 3.86 -6.89 -1.05
CA HIS A 54 4.30 -6.79 -2.45
C HIS A 54 4.63 -8.15 -3.05
N HIS A 55 5.37 -8.98 -2.31
CA HIS A 55 5.71 -10.33 -2.77
C HIS A 55 4.48 -11.22 -2.97
N GLN A 56 3.49 -11.13 -2.08
CA GLN A 56 2.21 -11.84 -2.25
C GLN A 56 1.43 -11.34 -3.47
N ALA A 57 1.42 -10.03 -3.70
CA ALA A 57 0.75 -9.42 -4.86
C ALA A 57 1.38 -9.90 -6.18
N MET A 58 2.70 -9.89 -6.29
CA MET A 58 3.42 -10.39 -7.47
C MET A 58 3.07 -11.86 -7.80
N GLN A 59 2.92 -12.70 -6.78
CA GLN A 59 2.53 -14.10 -6.97
C GLN A 59 1.11 -14.22 -7.51
N ARG A 60 0.16 -13.43 -6.97
CA ARG A 60 -1.24 -13.39 -7.44
C ARG A 60 -1.36 -12.87 -8.87
N GLU A 61 -0.51 -11.95 -9.25
CA GLU A 61 -0.48 -11.32 -10.58
C GLU A 61 0.22 -12.20 -11.64
N GLY A 62 0.78 -13.35 -11.25
CA GLY A 62 1.24 -14.38 -12.19
C GLY A 62 2.35 -13.94 -13.14
N GLY A 63 3.12 -12.90 -12.78
CA GLY A 63 4.17 -12.34 -13.66
C GLY A 63 3.64 -11.40 -14.75
N ALA A 64 2.43 -10.85 -14.58
CA ALA A 64 1.90 -9.82 -15.48
C ALA A 64 2.88 -8.64 -15.65
N THR A 65 2.95 -8.11 -16.87
CA THR A 65 3.82 -6.97 -17.18
C THR A 65 3.07 -5.67 -16.94
N PHE A 66 3.54 -4.89 -15.97
CA PHE A 66 3.03 -3.56 -15.69
C PHE A 66 3.89 -2.47 -16.33
N PRO A 67 3.32 -1.31 -16.69
CA PRO A 67 4.11 -0.15 -17.12
C PRO A 67 5.10 0.27 -16.03
N SER A 68 6.29 0.75 -16.43
CA SER A 68 7.34 1.18 -15.47
C SER A 68 6.82 2.20 -14.43
N LYS A 69 6.01 3.18 -14.85
CA LYS A 69 5.39 4.14 -13.92
C LYS A 69 4.43 3.50 -12.91
N TYR A 70 3.77 2.40 -13.26
CA TYR A 70 2.93 1.66 -12.30
C TYR A 70 3.82 1.02 -11.24
N HIS A 71 4.91 0.37 -11.68
CA HIS A 71 5.88 -0.25 -10.77
C HIS A 71 6.51 0.77 -9.82
N GLU A 72 6.89 1.95 -10.32
CA GLU A 72 7.41 3.05 -9.49
C GLU A 72 6.41 3.47 -8.39
N LEU A 73 5.13 3.64 -8.75
CA LEU A 73 4.10 4.01 -7.79
C LEU A 73 3.82 2.91 -6.76
N ALA A 74 3.81 1.65 -7.20
CA ALA A 74 3.67 0.50 -6.30
C ALA A 74 4.85 0.42 -5.32
N MET A 75 6.08 0.61 -5.81
CA MET A 75 7.26 0.59 -4.95
C MET A 75 7.31 1.76 -3.98
N ALA A 76 6.92 2.96 -4.41
CA ALA A 76 6.79 4.11 -3.52
C ALA A 76 5.76 3.84 -2.40
N HIS A 77 4.63 3.19 -2.71
CA HIS A 77 3.64 2.81 -1.70
C HIS A 77 4.23 1.87 -0.64
N HIS A 78 4.84 0.77 -1.07
CA HIS A 78 5.42 -0.23 -0.16
C HIS A 78 6.57 0.35 0.65
N GLN A 79 7.44 1.17 0.05
CA GLN A 79 8.53 1.84 0.76
C GLN A 79 8.01 2.81 1.84
N GLU A 80 7.00 3.62 1.53
CA GLU A 80 6.42 4.53 2.53
C GLU A 80 5.71 3.76 3.66
N ALA A 81 5.12 2.60 3.37
CA ALA A 81 4.55 1.73 4.40
C ALA A 81 5.63 1.18 5.37
N GLU A 82 6.83 0.85 4.87
CA GLU A 82 7.96 0.47 5.74
C GLU A 82 8.42 1.65 6.60
N GLU A 83 8.53 2.85 6.02
CA GLU A 83 8.90 4.04 6.78
C GLU A 83 7.82 4.43 7.80
N LEU A 84 6.54 4.23 7.48
CA LEU A 84 5.43 4.36 8.41
C LEU A 84 5.60 3.39 9.58
N ALA A 85 5.86 2.11 9.31
CA ALA A 85 6.09 1.11 10.35
C ALA A 85 7.27 1.49 11.27
N LYS A 86 8.39 1.96 10.69
CA LYS A 86 9.58 2.42 11.43
C LYS A 86 9.32 3.67 12.28
N ALA A 87 8.37 4.51 11.89
CA ALA A 87 8.01 5.72 12.65
C ALA A 87 7.14 5.40 13.89
N MET A 88 6.38 4.30 13.88
CA MET A 88 5.43 3.95 14.95
C MET A 88 6.04 3.86 16.36
N PRO A 89 7.25 3.27 16.59
CA PRO A 89 7.85 3.19 17.92
C PRO A 89 8.11 4.55 18.57
N SER A 90 8.16 5.64 17.79
CA SER A 90 8.31 6.99 18.32
C SER A 90 7.10 7.45 19.14
N LYS A 91 5.91 6.85 18.90
CA LYS A 91 4.62 7.26 19.48
C LYS A 91 4.26 8.74 19.24
N ASP A 92 4.95 9.39 18.31
CA ASP A 92 4.75 10.79 17.96
C ASP A 92 3.93 10.87 16.66
N LEU A 93 2.65 11.23 16.80
CA LEU A 93 1.76 11.39 15.65
C LEU A 93 2.28 12.43 14.64
N LYS A 94 3.04 13.44 15.07
CA LYS A 94 3.63 14.42 14.15
C LYS A 94 4.71 13.80 13.27
N ARG A 95 5.35 12.73 13.72
CA ARG A 95 6.31 11.94 12.92
C ARG A 95 5.62 10.85 12.11
N ILE A 96 4.58 10.23 12.66
CA ILE A 96 3.88 9.10 12.04
C ILE A 96 2.96 9.54 10.89
N LEU A 97 2.10 10.54 11.14
CA LEU A 97 1.05 10.93 10.19
C LEU A 97 1.57 11.36 8.81
N PRO A 98 2.74 12.03 8.67
CA PRO A 98 3.31 12.31 7.36
C PRO A 98 3.62 11.07 6.53
N HIS A 99 4.06 9.97 7.13
CA HIS A 99 4.29 8.71 6.39
C HIS A 99 2.94 8.08 5.98
N LEU A 100 1.94 8.10 6.87
CA LEU A 100 0.60 7.60 6.56
C LEU A 100 -0.03 8.39 5.40
N GLU A 101 0.11 9.72 5.41
CA GLU A 101 -0.33 10.58 4.32
C GLU A 101 0.34 10.20 3.00
N ARG A 102 1.66 9.98 2.97
CA ARG A 102 2.38 9.57 1.76
C ARG A 102 1.97 8.18 1.26
N THR A 103 1.75 7.23 2.16
CA THR A 103 1.24 5.89 1.80
C THR A 103 -0.13 6.00 1.11
N ILE A 104 -1.05 6.81 1.64
CA ILE A 104 -2.36 7.09 1.02
C ILE A 104 -2.19 7.88 -0.29
N GLY A 105 -1.25 8.83 -0.33
CA GLY A 105 -0.92 9.63 -1.50
C GLY A 105 -0.47 8.80 -2.70
N ALA A 106 0.20 7.66 -2.47
CA ALA A 106 0.54 6.70 -3.51
C ALA A 106 -0.71 6.06 -4.14
N CYS A 107 -1.71 5.67 -3.33
CA CYS A 107 -3.00 5.18 -3.84
C CYS A 107 -3.70 6.24 -4.70
N VAL A 108 -3.75 7.48 -4.21
CA VAL A 108 -4.33 8.62 -4.93
C VAL A 108 -3.61 8.85 -6.27
N SER A 109 -2.28 8.80 -6.27
CA SER A 109 -1.46 9.00 -7.47
C SER A 109 -1.67 7.88 -8.50
N CYS A 110 -1.73 6.62 -8.06
CA CYS A 110 -2.04 5.48 -8.91
C CYS A 110 -3.46 5.61 -9.52
N HIS A 111 -4.46 5.93 -8.71
CA HIS A 111 -5.85 6.06 -9.17
C HIS A 111 -6.08 7.25 -10.10
N ARG A 112 -5.23 8.29 -10.03
CA ARG A 112 -5.19 9.40 -10.98
C ARG A 112 -4.51 9.04 -12.29
N ALA A 113 -3.59 8.09 -12.29
CA ALA A 113 -2.85 7.67 -13.49
C ALA A 113 -3.56 6.54 -14.25
N TYR A 114 -4.18 5.59 -13.55
CA TYR A 114 -4.67 4.34 -14.12
C TYR A 114 -6.17 4.13 -13.92
N LYS A 115 -6.79 3.42 -14.87
CA LYS A 115 -8.13 2.84 -14.72
C LYS A 115 -7.94 1.45 -14.13
N LEU A 116 -8.53 1.23 -12.96
CA LEU A 116 -8.42 0.02 -12.17
C LEU A 116 -9.76 -0.69 -12.20
#